data_AF-A0A9P3G5N2-F1
#
_entry.id   AF-A0A9P3G5N2-F1
#
_cell.length_a   1.000
_cell.length_b   1.000
_cell.length_c   1.000
_cell.angle_alpha   90.00
_cell.angle_beta   90.00
_cell.angle_gamma   90.00
#
_symmetry.space_group_name_H-M   'P 1'
#
loop_
_entity.id
_entity.type
_entity.pdbx_description
1 polymer ?
#
loop_
_entity_poly.entity_id
_entity_poly.type
_entity_poly.pdbx_seq_one_letter_code
_entity_poly.pdbx_strand_id
1 'polypeptide(L)'
;MHSEFVRRLAVWLVAALIAWGASLWASGELEGNLRGLRLRVLQYVSFEPVRPSRRVGLLGDIVPVAAEADVTAVVLNWSRFPNVLKIASTLCSPSLDGLIAEVFIWNNSPTPISYNDFVGTGCPQSKLRIHNSSANVYFQARFLGCAQATTQYCFIQDDDYLVVPEVVHALRARIHDVPRPHTIHLLPPHEHLTSTLREIRVAGLAPIHTSFAWLGHGAMLHRSEAADFMDLMRSLNASDAELKMADNYYTILSNRPPEIWFDQGVELGGGQPFTVGEAGEDRNNRHILRATEYLTALRRDSGAQYLPYVSRDPEPAETSVARAACRGARCLLETNIALLPGDLEHICTAPSDMLEMAKRNRARLNDDAAQLYLHHPPSHAVDDRAETFFQSFNHAAAGDYLIIDTLRPGEFSSLRMVALVDSGHQAILKASELETSVDGLTWYPRAQSVACTTRQRTKLQRCSFDFFPIPPSDTQVSAPRANDRWRFVRLRLREDQYIPWKIYEIFLEFV
;
A
#
# COMPACT_ATOMS: atom_id res chain seq x y z
N MET A 1 -36.85 0.57 7.10
CA MET A 1 -37.07 -0.08 8.42
C MET A 1 -35.93 0.16 9.43
N HIS A 2 -34.65 0.18 9.06
CA HIS A 2 -33.55 0.37 10.04
C HIS A 2 -33.50 1.75 10.74
N SER A 3 -33.84 2.83 10.05
CA SER A 3 -33.83 4.20 10.63
C SER A 3 -34.83 4.38 11.77
N GLU A 4 -36.01 3.76 11.65
CA GLU A 4 -37.06 3.87 12.66
C GLU A 4 -36.73 3.05 13.91
N PHE A 5 -36.07 1.90 13.74
CA PHE A 5 -35.57 1.09 14.84
C PHE A 5 -34.50 1.81 15.67
N VAL A 6 -33.52 2.46 15.01
CA VAL A 6 -32.48 3.22 15.70
C VAL A 6 -33.07 4.42 16.46
N ARG A 7 -34.06 5.11 15.89
CA ARG A 7 -34.77 6.19 16.59
C ARG A 7 -35.53 5.67 17.82
N ARG A 8 -36.24 4.55 17.71
CA ARG A 8 -36.98 3.96 18.83
C ARG A 8 -36.04 3.46 19.94
N LEU A 9 -34.90 2.90 19.57
CA LEU A 9 -33.87 2.46 20.52
C LEU A 9 -33.24 3.65 21.27
N ALA A 10 -32.95 4.75 20.56
CA ALA A 10 -32.43 5.97 21.18
C ALA A 10 -33.42 6.59 22.17
N VAL A 11 -34.71 6.63 21.83
CA VAL A 11 -35.77 7.10 22.74
C VAL A 11 -35.88 6.20 23.97
N TRP A 12 -35.79 4.88 23.80
CA TRP A 12 -35.79 3.92 24.90
C TRP A 12 -34.60 4.09 25.85
N LEU A 13 -33.39 4.29 25.33
CA LEU A 13 -32.19 4.51 26.13
C LEU A 13 -32.26 5.81 26.94
N VAL A 14 -32.80 6.88 26.34
CA VAL A 14 -33.03 8.15 27.05
C VAL A 14 -34.07 7.99 28.15
N ALA A 15 -35.18 7.29 27.89
CA ALA A 15 -36.20 7.02 28.89
C ALA A 15 -35.66 6.17 30.05
N ALA A 16 -34.84 5.15 29.75
CA ALA A 16 -34.20 4.30 30.76
C ALA A 16 -33.21 5.08 31.63
N LEU A 17 -32.42 6.00 31.05
CA LEU A 17 -31.52 6.89 31.79
C LEU A 17 -32.28 7.86 32.71
N ILE A 18 -33.41 8.39 32.25
CA ILE A 18 -34.28 9.26 33.06
C ILE A 18 -34.88 8.47 34.23
N ALA A 19 -35.38 7.26 33.98
CA ALA A 19 -35.95 6.41 35.02
C ALA A 19 -34.91 5.98 36.06
N TRP A 20 -33.69 5.65 35.62
CA TRP A 20 -32.57 5.34 36.51
C TRP A 20 -32.16 6.54 37.36
N GLY A 21 -32.08 7.74 36.76
CA GLY A 21 -31.84 8.98 37.50
C GLY A 21 -32.94 9.31 38.52
N ALA A 22 -34.21 9.04 38.20
CA ALA A 22 -35.32 9.22 39.13
C ALA A 22 -35.29 8.21 40.29
N SER A 23 -34.89 6.96 40.03
CA SER A 23 -34.69 5.93 41.07
C SER A 23 -33.58 6.30 42.04
N LEU A 24 -32.48 6.86 41.55
CA LEU A 24 -31.36 7.34 42.37
C LEU A 24 -31.70 8.60 43.18
N TRP A 25 -32.62 9.43 42.68
CA TRP A 25 -33.15 10.57 43.43
C TRP A 25 -34.06 10.11 44.58
N ALA A 26 -34.91 9.11 44.32
CA ALA A 26 -35.81 8.54 45.33
C ALA A 26 -35.09 7.74 46.43
N SER A 27 -33.88 7.21 46.17
CA SER A 27 -33.07 6.50 47.17
C SER A 27 -32.27 7.42 48.11
N GLY A 28 -32.31 8.74 47.90
CA GLY A 28 -31.60 9.71 48.74
C GLY A 28 -30.07 9.75 48.51
N GLU A 29 -29.55 9.07 47.50
CA GLU A 29 -28.10 9.00 47.22
C GLU A 29 -27.54 10.24 46.48
N LEU A 30 -28.36 11.26 46.23
CA LEU A 30 -28.06 12.31 45.25
C LEU A 30 -28.21 13.75 45.76
N GLU A 31 -27.85 14.03 47.01
CA GLU A 31 -27.74 15.43 47.49
C GLU A 31 -26.40 16.12 47.17
N GLY A 32 -25.44 15.43 46.54
CA GLY A 32 -24.09 16.00 46.32
C GLY A 32 -23.75 16.54 44.91
N ASN A 33 -24.49 16.20 43.84
CA ASN A 33 -23.88 16.23 42.49
C ASN A 33 -24.72 16.79 41.32
N LEU A 34 -25.81 17.52 41.59
CA LEU A 34 -26.72 17.99 40.53
C LEU A 34 -26.23 19.23 39.75
N ARG A 35 -25.33 20.05 40.30
CA ARG A 35 -24.74 21.19 39.55
C ARG A 35 -23.68 20.76 38.53
N GLY A 36 -22.99 19.63 38.76
CA GLY A 36 -22.00 19.08 37.84
C GLY A 36 -22.62 18.37 36.62
N LEU A 37 -23.78 17.74 36.80
CA LEU A 37 -24.43 16.97 35.74
C LEU A 37 -25.10 17.85 34.67
N ARG A 38 -25.72 18.97 35.08
CA ARG A 38 -26.39 19.91 34.14
C ARG A 38 -25.41 20.59 33.18
N LEU A 39 -24.17 20.85 33.62
CA LEU A 39 -23.12 21.44 32.78
C LEU A 39 -22.49 20.42 31.82
N ARG A 40 -22.47 19.14 32.16
CA ARG A 40 -21.92 18.09 31.27
C ARG A 40 -22.89 17.66 30.17
N VAL A 41 -24.20 17.67 30.41
CA VAL A 41 -25.18 17.24 29.38
C VAL A 41 -25.35 18.29 28.28
N LEU A 42 -25.30 19.59 28.61
CA LEU A 42 -25.39 20.66 27.59
C LEU A 42 -24.11 20.79 26.74
N GLN A 43 -22.95 20.31 27.23
CA GLN A 43 -21.70 20.28 26.47
C GLN A 43 -21.67 19.16 25.42
N TYR A 44 -22.58 18.18 25.50
CA TYR A 44 -22.70 17.04 24.57
C TYR A 44 -23.80 17.22 23.51
N VAL A 45 -24.57 18.31 23.55
CA VAL A 45 -25.68 18.56 22.62
C VAL A 45 -25.54 19.96 22.00
N SER A 46 -24.36 20.24 21.43
CA SER A 46 -24.19 21.24 20.39
C SER A 46 -24.07 20.51 19.06
N PHE A 47 -25.21 20.11 18.51
CA PHE A 47 -25.29 19.68 17.11
C PHE A 47 -25.42 20.93 16.24
N GLU A 48 -24.32 21.63 16.02
CA GLU A 48 -24.19 22.24 14.69
C GLU A 48 -24.14 21.08 13.70
N PRO A 49 -24.93 21.10 12.61
CA PRO A 49 -24.84 20.09 11.57
C PRO A 49 -23.55 20.36 10.78
N VAL A 50 -22.40 20.02 11.37
CA VAL A 50 -21.19 19.80 10.60
C VAL A 50 -21.50 18.61 9.72
N ARG A 51 -21.81 18.86 8.44
CA ARG A 51 -21.78 17.77 7.45
C ARG A 51 -20.42 17.09 7.64
N PRO A 52 -20.35 15.81 7.99
CA PRO A 52 -19.07 15.16 8.17
C PRO A 52 -18.32 15.31 6.85
N SER A 53 -17.17 15.98 6.90
CA SER A 53 -16.32 16.14 5.73
C SER A 53 -16.01 14.74 5.20
N ARG A 54 -16.27 14.53 3.91
CA ARG A 54 -16.18 13.21 3.29
C ARG A 54 -14.80 13.06 2.66
N ARG A 55 -14.08 11.98 2.99
CA ARG A 55 -12.80 11.66 2.35
C ARG A 55 -12.99 11.42 0.86
N VAL A 56 -11.98 11.80 0.07
CA VAL A 56 -11.93 11.53 -1.36
C VAL A 56 -11.48 10.09 -1.60
N GLY A 57 -12.06 9.44 -2.61
CA GLY A 57 -11.62 8.12 -3.06
C GLY A 57 -12.17 6.93 -2.25
N LEU A 58 -13.17 7.14 -1.39
CA LEU A 58 -13.82 6.04 -0.65
C LEU A 58 -14.33 4.94 -1.60
N LEU A 59 -14.28 3.68 -1.16
CA LEU A 59 -14.75 2.54 -1.98
C LEU A 59 -16.22 2.67 -2.40
N GLY A 60 -17.06 3.29 -1.57
CA GLY A 60 -18.47 3.53 -1.89
C GLY A 60 -18.70 4.57 -3.00
N ASP A 61 -17.68 5.35 -3.36
CA ASP A 61 -17.72 6.32 -4.48
C ASP A 61 -17.33 5.70 -5.83
N ILE A 62 -16.97 4.42 -5.84
CA ILE A 62 -16.64 3.71 -7.05
C ILE A 62 -17.94 3.44 -7.80
N VAL A 63 -18.23 4.28 -8.79
CA VAL A 63 -19.15 3.88 -9.86
C VAL A 63 -18.39 2.83 -10.68
N PRO A 64 -18.88 1.59 -10.79
CA PRO A 64 -18.33 0.63 -11.72
C PRO A 64 -18.44 1.26 -13.11
N VAL A 65 -17.30 1.69 -13.66
CA VAL A 65 -17.24 1.96 -15.09
C VAL A 65 -17.48 0.61 -15.74
N ALA A 66 -18.29 0.55 -16.80
CA ALA A 66 -18.55 -0.66 -17.58
C ALA A 66 -17.30 -1.13 -18.36
N ALA A 67 -16.13 -1.08 -17.73
CA ALA A 67 -14.94 -1.77 -18.17
C ALA A 67 -15.06 -3.22 -17.70
N GLU A 68 -14.73 -4.16 -18.57
CA GLU A 68 -14.62 -5.57 -18.19
C GLU A 68 -13.51 -5.71 -17.15
N ALA A 69 -13.79 -6.47 -16.10
CA ALA A 69 -12.80 -6.81 -15.09
C ALA A 69 -11.60 -7.51 -15.75
N ASP A 70 -10.39 -7.05 -15.48
CA ASP A 70 -9.17 -7.40 -16.21
C ASP A 70 -8.08 -8.00 -15.30
N VAL A 71 -8.44 -8.38 -14.08
CA VAL A 71 -7.55 -9.01 -13.10
C VAL A 71 -8.00 -10.42 -12.75
N THR A 72 -7.08 -11.39 -12.76
CA THR A 72 -7.23 -12.67 -12.08
C THR A 72 -6.49 -12.64 -10.75
N ALA A 73 -7.18 -12.85 -9.64
CA ALA A 73 -6.52 -12.97 -8.34
C ALA A 73 -6.07 -14.42 -8.11
N VAL A 74 -4.77 -14.65 -8.04
CA VAL A 74 -4.15 -15.97 -7.79
C VAL A 74 -3.82 -16.09 -6.31
N VAL A 75 -4.52 -16.99 -5.61
CA VAL A 75 -4.33 -17.24 -4.17
C VAL A 75 -3.71 -18.60 -3.97
N LEU A 76 -2.57 -18.64 -3.27
CA LEU A 76 -1.92 -19.90 -2.92
C LEU A 76 -2.48 -20.45 -1.61
N ASN A 77 -2.94 -21.70 -1.63
CA ASN A 77 -3.32 -22.44 -0.43
C ASN A 77 -2.28 -23.53 -0.13
N TRP A 78 -1.76 -23.57 1.09
CA TRP A 78 -0.90 -24.66 1.55
C TRP A 78 -1.41 -25.29 2.85
N SER A 79 -1.39 -24.53 3.94
CA SER A 79 -1.66 -25.06 5.29
C SER A 79 -2.76 -24.29 6.02
N ARG A 80 -3.22 -23.15 5.50
CA ARG A 80 -4.11 -22.22 6.21
C ARG A 80 -5.42 -22.03 5.48
N PHE A 81 -6.08 -23.12 5.13
CA PHE A 81 -7.33 -23.07 4.34
C PHE A 81 -8.42 -22.12 4.90
N PRO A 82 -8.65 -21.99 6.23
CA PRO A 82 -9.59 -21.00 6.76
C PRO A 82 -9.26 -19.55 6.36
N ASN A 83 -7.97 -19.21 6.25
CA ASN A 83 -7.55 -17.89 5.78
C ASN A 83 -7.89 -17.71 4.29
N VAL A 84 -7.70 -18.75 3.47
CA VAL A 84 -8.07 -18.74 2.05
C VAL A 84 -9.56 -18.46 1.84
N LEU A 85 -10.44 -18.98 2.70
CA LEU A 85 -11.87 -18.65 2.67
C LEU A 85 -12.12 -17.16 2.92
N LYS A 86 -11.43 -16.57 3.90
CA LYS A 86 -11.52 -15.12 4.20
C LYS A 86 -10.98 -14.26 3.07
N ILE A 87 -9.87 -14.67 2.46
CA ILE A 87 -9.24 -14.01 1.32
C ILE A 87 -10.19 -14.07 0.12
N ALA A 88 -10.72 -15.25 -0.22
CA ALA A 88 -11.68 -15.41 -1.32
C ALA A 88 -12.95 -14.57 -1.11
N SER A 89 -13.48 -14.52 0.12
CA SER A 89 -14.62 -13.64 0.44
C SER A 89 -14.31 -12.16 0.20
N THR A 90 -13.10 -11.73 0.55
CA THR A 90 -12.64 -10.34 0.31
C THR A 90 -12.50 -10.05 -1.19
N LEU A 91 -11.85 -10.95 -1.94
CA LEU A 91 -11.58 -10.78 -3.37
C LEU A 91 -12.84 -10.90 -4.25
N CYS A 92 -13.86 -11.62 -3.78
CA CYS A 92 -15.17 -11.70 -4.45
C CYS A 92 -16.18 -10.67 -3.90
N SER A 93 -15.73 -9.70 -3.09
CA SER A 93 -16.61 -8.66 -2.58
C SER A 93 -17.09 -7.71 -3.69
N PRO A 94 -18.27 -7.10 -3.55
CA PRO A 94 -18.84 -6.21 -4.58
C PRO A 94 -17.95 -5.02 -4.96
N SER A 95 -17.09 -4.55 -4.04
CA SER A 95 -16.16 -3.45 -4.33
C SER A 95 -15.08 -3.82 -5.34
N LEU A 96 -14.85 -5.11 -5.61
CA LEU A 96 -13.85 -5.61 -6.55
C LEU A 96 -14.46 -6.24 -7.80
N ASP A 97 -15.79 -6.25 -7.98
CA ASP A 97 -16.43 -6.89 -9.13
C ASP A 97 -16.08 -6.25 -10.48
N GLY A 98 -15.89 -4.92 -10.50
CA GLY A 98 -15.43 -4.21 -11.70
C GLY A 98 -13.92 -4.28 -11.96
N LEU A 99 -13.18 -5.10 -11.21
CA LEU A 99 -11.72 -5.20 -11.28
C LEU A 99 -11.26 -6.66 -11.38
N ILE A 100 -11.75 -7.52 -10.48
CA ILE A 100 -11.40 -8.96 -10.45
C ILE A 100 -12.43 -9.75 -11.25
N ALA A 101 -12.00 -10.32 -12.37
CA ALA A 101 -12.80 -11.19 -13.23
C ALA A 101 -12.83 -12.63 -12.71
N GLU A 102 -11.72 -13.09 -12.12
CA GLU A 102 -11.57 -14.47 -11.63
C GLU A 102 -10.76 -14.48 -10.33
N VAL A 103 -11.17 -15.30 -9.37
CA VAL A 103 -10.37 -15.70 -8.21
C VAL A 103 -9.92 -17.13 -8.44
N PHE A 104 -8.63 -17.32 -8.67
CA PHE A 104 -8.01 -18.60 -8.95
C PHE A 104 -7.26 -19.10 -7.70
N ILE A 105 -7.83 -20.10 -7.03
CA ILE A 105 -7.19 -20.78 -5.90
C ILE A 105 -6.28 -21.89 -6.42
N TRP A 106 -4.97 -21.74 -6.18
CA TRP A 106 -4.00 -22.79 -6.40
C TRP A 106 -3.77 -23.56 -5.10
N ASN A 107 -4.30 -24.78 -5.02
CA ASN A 107 -4.16 -25.62 -3.85
C ASN A 107 -2.91 -26.49 -3.94
N ASN A 108 -1.88 -26.12 -3.18
CA ASN A 108 -0.69 -26.94 -2.96
C ASN A 108 -0.88 -27.95 -1.82
N SER A 109 -1.96 -27.84 -1.03
CA SER A 109 -2.24 -28.75 0.09
C SER A 109 -2.52 -30.18 -0.42
N PRO A 110 -2.08 -31.23 0.31
CA PRO A 110 -2.43 -32.61 -0.04
C PRO A 110 -3.93 -32.89 0.08
N THR A 111 -4.67 -32.08 0.85
CA THR A 111 -6.13 -32.19 0.98
C THR A 111 -6.79 -31.45 -0.19
N PRO A 112 -7.50 -32.15 -1.10
CA PRO A 112 -8.20 -31.49 -2.19
C PRO A 112 -9.33 -30.61 -1.66
N ILE A 113 -9.54 -29.48 -2.34
CA ILE A 113 -10.64 -28.54 -2.07
C ILE A 113 -11.55 -28.45 -3.29
N SER A 114 -12.78 -28.03 -3.06
CA SER A 114 -13.86 -27.97 -4.06
C SER A 114 -14.67 -26.70 -3.91
N TYR A 115 -15.55 -26.42 -4.87
CA TYR A 115 -16.45 -25.27 -4.79
C TYR A 115 -17.33 -25.29 -3.53
N ASN A 116 -17.74 -26.48 -3.08
CA ASN A 116 -18.62 -26.62 -1.90
C ASN A 116 -17.99 -26.01 -0.64
N ASP A 117 -16.67 -26.03 -0.54
CA ASP A 117 -15.94 -25.47 0.59
C ASP A 117 -16.02 -23.93 0.63
N PHE A 118 -16.33 -23.29 -0.50
CA PHE A 118 -16.37 -21.83 -0.67
C PHE A 118 -17.79 -21.24 -0.66
N VAL A 119 -18.85 -22.06 -0.56
CA VAL A 119 -20.24 -21.57 -0.61
C VAL A 119 -20.53 -20.48 0.43
N GLY A 120 -19.89 -20.56 1.61
CA GLY A 120 -20.04 -19.57 2.68
C GLY A 120 -19.28 -18.24 2.46
N THR A 121 -18.45 -18.14 1.43
CA THR A 121 -17.63 -16.94 1.18
C THR A 121 -18.38 -15.85 0.39
N GLY A 122 -19.49 -16.21 -0.25
CA GLY A 122 -20.20 -15.35 -1.20
C GLY A 122 -19.57 -15.29 -2.60
N CYS A 123 -18.47 -16.02 -2.85
CA CYS A 123 -17.85 -16.04 -4.16
C CYS A 123 -18.64 -16.93 -5.14
N PRO A 124 -19.13 -16.39 -6.27
CA PRO A 124 -19.92 -17.17 -7.22
C PRO A 124 -19.05 -18.17 -7.98
N GLN A 125 -19.62 -19.33 -8.32
CA GLN A 125 -18.93 -20.39 -9.08
C GLN A 125 -18.35 -19.91 -10.40
N SER A 126 -19.01 -18.95 -11.05
CA SER A 126 -18.53 -18.37 -12.32
C SER A 126 -17.26 -17.53 -12.18
N LYS A 127 -16.94 -17.07 -10.96
CA LYS A 127 -15.76 -16.25 -10.64
C LYS A 127 -14.67 -17.06 -9.94
N LEU A 128 -15.00 -18.23 -9.38
CA LEU A 128 -14.05 -19.05 -8.62
C LEU A 128 -13.50 -20.20 -9.47
N ARG A 129 -12.17 -20.23 -9.66
CA ARG A 129 -11.44 -21.34 -10.25
C ARG A 129 -10.57 -22.00 -9.20
N ILE A 130 -10.53 -23.34 -9.20
CA ILE A 130 -9.74 -24.13 -8.25
C ILE A 130 -8.85 -25.09 -9.02
N HIS A 131 -7.56 -25.12 -8.69
CA HIS A 131 -6.62 -26.14 -9.15
C HIS A 131 -6.05 -26.88 -7.95
N ASN A 132 -6.31 -28.20 -7.87
CA ASN A 132 -5.69 -29.08 -6.87
C ASN A 132 -4.41 -29.66 -7.45
N SER A 133 -3.26 -29.14 -6.99
CA SER A 133 -1.96 -29.63 -7.41
C SER A 133 -1.71 -31.03 -6.84
N SER A 134 -1.08 -31.91 -7.63
CA SER A 134 -0.72 -33.26 -7.18
C SER A 134 0.44 -33.27 -6.17
N ALA A 135 1.18 -32.16 -6.07
CA ALA A 135 2.28 -31.97 -5.14
C ALA A 135 2.43 -30.48 -4.77
N ASN A 136 3.15 -30.20 -3.68
CA ASN A 136 3.51 -28.83 -3.34
C ASN A 136 4.58 -28.30 -4.32
N VAL A 137 4.16 -27.40 -5.23
CA VAL A 137 5.07 -26.71 -6.16
C VAL A 137 5.54 -25.35 -5.62
N TYR A 138 5.29 -25.08 -4.32
CA TYR A 138 5.75 -23.90 -3.59
C TYR A 138 5.41 -22.60 -4.33
N PHE A 139 6.39 -21.73 -4.54
CA PHE A 139 6.22 -20.40 -5.14
C PHE A 139 5.96 -20.46 -6.64
N GLN A 140 6.30 -21.56 -7.31
CA GLN A 140 6.05 -21.74 -8.74
C GLN A 140 4.56 -21.60 -9.08
N ALA A 141 3.68 -22.03 -8.17
CA ALA A 141 2.23 -21.97 -8.30
C ALA A 141 1.72 -20.59 -8.73
N ARG A 142 2.33 -19.52 -8.22
CA ARG A 142 1.94 -18.13 -8.48
C ARG A 142 2.06 -17.78 -9.96
N PHE A 143 3.22 -18.14 -10.52
CA PHE A 143 3.56 -17.87 -11.91
C PHE A 143 2.79 -18.78 -12.86
N LEU A 144 2.60 -20.05 -12.48
CA LEU A 144 1.76 -20.97 -13.25
C LEU A 144 0.30 -20.52 -13.28
N GLY A 145 -0.26 -20.12 -12.13
CA GLY A 145 -1.62 -19.61 -12.02
C GLY A 145 -1.81 -18.34 -12.83
N CYS A 146 -0.88 -17.39 -12.71
CA CYS A 146 -0.94 -16.14 -13.46
C CYS A 146 -0.78 -16.37 -14.97
N ALA A 147 0.23 -17.12 -15.42
CA ALA A 147 0.44 -17.39 -16.84
C ALA A 147 -0.74 -18.13 -17.51
N GLN A 148 -1.52 -18.90 -16.73
CA GLN A 148 -2.74 -19.59 -17.19
C GLN A 148 -4.01 -18.73 -17.14
N ALA A 149 -3.93 -17.50 -16.61
CA ALA A 149 -5.06 -16.59 -16.56
C ALA A 149 -5.46 -16.12 -17.97
N THR A 150 -6.74 -15.78 -18.15
CA THR A 150 -7.24 -15.20 -19.40
C THR A 150 -7.21 -13.67 -19.40
N THR A 151 -7.09 -13.08 -18.21
CA THR A 151 -7.08 -11.64 -17.97
C THR A 151 -5.70 -11.03 -18.23
N GLN A 152 -5.63 -9.70 -18.30
CA GLN A 152 -4.41 -8.97 -18.60
C GLN A 152 -3.44 -8.94 -17.41
N TYR A 153 -3.99 -8.74 -16.21
CA TYR A 153 -3.22 -8.59 -14.98
C TYR A 153 -3.53 -9.72 -14.00
N CYS A 154 -2.58 -9.99 -13.11
CA CYS A 154 -2.77 -10.89 -12.01
C CYS A 154 -2.58 -10.15 -10.69
N PHE A 155 -3.35 -10.51 -9.67
CA PHE A 155 -3.09 -10.14 -8.29
C PHE A 155 -2.69 -11.40 -7.51
N ILE A 156 -1.48 -11.47 -6.97
CA ILE A 156 -0.95 -12.64 -6.25
C ILE A 156 -1.03 -12.39 -4.74
N GLN A 157 -1.43 -13.41 -3.96
CA GLN A 157 -1.37 -13.37 -2.50
C GLN A 157 -1.24 -14.79 -1.88
N ASP A 158 -0.57 -14.89 -0.74
CA ASP A 158 -0.48 -16.12 0.07
C ASP A 158 -1.64 -16.27 1.08
N ASP A 159 -1.68 -17.42 1.75
CA ASP A 159 -2.71 -17.80 2.73
C ASP A 159 -2.48 -17.26 4.16
N ASP A 160 -1.48 -16.43 4.42
CA ASP A 160 -1.22 -15.81 5.73
C ASP A 160 -1.35 -14.29 5.77
N TYR A 161 -1.74 -13.68 4.66
CA TYR A 161 -1.85 -12.23 4.54
C TYR A 161 -3.20 -11.81 4.00
N LEU A 162 -3.66 -10.60 4.30
CA LEU A 162 -4.89 -10.05 3.75
C LEU A 162 -4.70 -8.64 3.20
N VAL A 163 -4.79 -8.51 1.88
CA VAL A 163 -4.81 -7.20 1.23
C VAL A 163 -6.25 -6.70 1.14
N VAL A 164 -6.47 -5.46 1.57
CA VAL A 164 -7.80 -4.83 1.57
C VAL A 164 -8.18 -4.32 0.17
N PRO A 165 -9.47 -4.24 -0.17
CA PRO A 165 -9.92 -3.92 -1.53
C PRO A 165 -9.38 -2.60 -2.10
N GLU A 166 -9.28 -1.55 -1.30
CA GLU A 166 -8.78 -0.24 -1.73
C GLU A 166 -7.32 -0.29 -2.21
N VAL A 167 -6.50 -1.18 -1.63
CA VAL A 167 -5.11 -1.38 -2.04
C VAL A 167 -5.06 -2.11 -3.39
N VAL A 168 -5.91 -3.12 -3.62
CA VAL A 168 -6.01 -3.82 -4.91
C VAL A 168 -6.40 -2.84 -6.03
N HIS A 169 -7.34 -1.93 -5.76
CA HIS A 169 -7.68 -0.84 -6.67
C HIS A 169 -6.48 0.07 -6.98
N ALA A 170 -5.70 0.44 -5.95
CA ALA A 170 -4.52 1.28 -6.12
C ALA A 170 -3.44 0.62 -6.97
N LEU A 171 -3.14 -0.65 -6.71
CA LEU A 171 -2.20 -1.44 -7.49
C LEU A 171 -2.63 -1.54 -8.95
N ARG A 172 -3.90 -1.86 -9.22
CA ARG A 172 -4.41 -1.98 -10.59
C ARG A 172 -4.35 -0.65 -11.33
N ALA A 173 -4.70 0.46 -10.68
CA ALA A 173 -4.62 1.77 -11.31
C ALA A 173 -3.17 2.14 -11.66
N ARG A 174 -2.22 1.93 -10.74
CA ARG A 174 -0.80 2.18 -10.99
C ARG A 174 -0.27 1.35 -12.15
N ILE A 175 -0.47 0.04 -12.14
CA ILE A 175 0.08 -0.84 -13.18
C ILE A 175 -0.53 -0.58 -14.55
N HIS A 176 -1.73 -0.01 -14.61
CA HIS A 176 -2.36 0.38 -15.86
C HIS A 176 -1.76 1.67 -16.46
N ASP A 177 -1.37 2.61 -15.61
CA ASP A 177 -0.93 3.95 -16.04
C ASP A 177 0.54 4.00 -16.47
N VAL A 178 1.35 3.02 -16.09
CA VAL A 178 2.79 3.00 -16.41
C VAL A 178 2.99 2.36 -17.81
N PRO A 179 3.66 3.04 -18.78
CA PRO A 179 3.83 2.52 -20.13
C PRO A 179 4.63 1.21 -20.25
N ARG A 180 5.51 0.95 -19.29
CA ARG A 180 6.26 -0.30 -19.13
C ARG A 180 6.00 -0.80 -17.72
N PRO A 181 4.81 -1.36 -17.46
CA PRO A 181 4.46 -1.76 -16.12
C PRO A 181 5.33 -2.95 -15.73
N HIS A 182 5.95 -2.82 -14.55
CA HIS A 182 6.61 -3.92 -13.88
C HIS A 182 5.76 -4.34 -12.69
N THR A 183 6.08 -5.49 -12.11
CA THR A 183 5.41 -5.94 -10.89
C THR A 183 5.51 -4.92 -9.76
N ILE A 184 4.37 -4.64 -9.13
CA ILE A 184 4.27 -3.83 -7.91
C ILE A 184 4.12 -4.79 -6.73
N HIS A 185 5.04 -4.70 -5.77
CA HIS A 185 5.08 -5.54 -4.58
C HIS A 185 4.57 -4.77 -3.36
N LEU A 186 3.63 -5.37 -2.63
CA LEU A 186 3.30 -4.93 -1.27
C LEU A 186 4.25 -5.65 -0.31
N LEU A 187 4.91 -4.91 0.59
CA LEU A 187 5.71 -5.52 1.64
C LEU A 187 5.43 -4.86 3.00
N PRO A 188 5.32 -5.65 4.09
CA PRO A 188 5.37 -5.10 5.44
C PRO A 188 6.75 -4.48 5.70
N PRO A 189 6.89 -3.58 6.70
CA PRO A 189 8.12 -2.81 6.91
C PRO A 189 9.40 -3.64 7.03
N HIS A 190 9.34 -4.83 7.64
CA HIS A 190 10.51 -5.69 7.81
C HIS A 190 11.00 -6.32 6.50
N GLU A 191 10.10 -6.73 5.61
CA GLU A 191 10.46 -7.22 4.28
C GLU A 191 10.85 -6.08 3.34
N HIS A 192 10.20 -4.92 3.47
CA HIS A 192 10.57 -3.71 2.73
C HIS A 192 12.01 -3.28 3.09
N LEU A 193 12.36 -3.28 4.39
CA LEU A 193 13.72 -2.97 4.84
C LEU A 193 14.72 -3.98 4.25
N THR A 194 14.43 -5.28 4.39
CA THR A 194 15.31 -6.34 3.87
C THR A 194 15.54 -6.21 2.36
N SER A 195 14.50 -5.90 1.60
CA SER A 195 14.57 -5.65 0.15
C SER A 195 15.40 -4.40 -0.16
N THR A 196 15.27 -3.34 0.63
CA THR A 196 16.06 -2.11 0.47
C THR A 196 17.55 -2.39 0.72
N LEU A 197 17.88 -3.12 1.80
CA LEU A 197 19.28 -3.44 2.14
C LEU A 197 19.95 -4.38 1.13
N ARG A 198 19.16 -5.18 0.39
CA ARG A 198 19.62 -6.10 -0.66
C ARG A 198 19.72 -5.46 -2.05
N GLU A 199 19.33 -4.20 -2.22
CA GLU A 199 19.51 -3.54 -3.52
C GLU A 199 21.00 -3.41 -3.84
N ILE A 200 21.37 -3.83 -5.06
CA ILE A 200 22.73 -3.73 -5.58
C ILE A 200 22.79 -3.10 -6.96
N ARG A 201 23.93 -2.44 -7.23
CA ARG A 201 24.33 -1.86 -8.51
C ARG A 201 25.75 -2.29 -8.83
N VAL A 202 25.93 -2.91 -9.98
CA VAL A 202 27.24 -3.27 -10.53
C VAL A 202 27.45 -2.46 -11.80
N ALA A 203 28.46 -1.60 -11.78
CA ALA A 203 28.85 -0.81 -12.94
C ALA A 203 29.69 -1.65 -13.93
N GLY A 204 29.71 -1.25 -15.20
CA GLY A 204 30.56 -1.88 -16.23
C GLY A 204 29.89 -1.93 -17.60
N LEU A 205 30.46 -2.72 -18.51
CA LEU A 205 29.94 -2.92 -19.87
C LEU A 205 28.57 -3.62 -19.90
N ALA A 206 28.26 -4.39 -18.85
CA ALA A 206 27.01 -5.10 -18.69
C ALA A 206 26.41 -4.75 -17.32
N PRO A 207 25.83 -3.54 -17.17
CA PRO A 207 25.39 -3.05 -15.88
C PRO A 207 24.26 -3.91 -15.32
N ILE A 208 24.29 -4.09 -14.00
CA ILE A 208 23.29 -4.79 -13.23
C ILE A 208 22.74 -3.86 -12.15
N HIS A 209 21.42 -3.82 -12.03
CA HIS A 209 20.73 -3.08 -10.97
C HIS A 209 19.48 -3.84 -10.57
N THR A 210 19.48 -4.41 -9.37
CA THR A 210 18.43 -5.34 -8.97
C THR A 210 18.29 -5.42 -7.46
N SER A 211 17.16 -5.95 -7.00
CA SER A 211 16.99 -6.37 -5.61
C SER A 211 16.13 -7.65 -5.52
N PHE A 212 15.91 -8.09 -4.30
CA PHE A 212 15.01 -9.18 -3.93
C PHE A 212 13.74 -8.61 -3.29
N ALA A 213 12.56 -9.06 -3.73
CA ALA A 213 11.28 -8.78 -3.05
C ALA A 213 10.35 -10.00 -3.11
N TRP A 214 9.65 -10.27 -2.01
CA TRP A 214 8.62 -11.31 -1.95
C TRP A 214 7.34 -10.90 -2.70
N LEU A 215 6.57 -11.88 -3.18
CA LEU A 215 5.24 -11.62 -3.76
C LEU A 215 4.07 -12.01 -2.83
N GLY A 216 4.35 -12.75 -1.75
CA GLY A 216 3.32 -13.38 -0.91
C GLY A 216 2.37 -12.41 -0.18
N HIS A 217 2.86 -11.21 0.13
CA HIS A 217 2.10 -10.17 0.84
C HIS A 217 1.14 -9.37 -0.06
N GLY A 218 1.06 -9.73 -1.34
CA GLY A 218 0.32 -8.99 -2.35
C GLY A 218 1.24 -8.49 -3.44
N ALA A 219 0.97 -8.87 -4.69
CA ALA A 219 1.66 -8.31 -5.84
C ALA A 219 0.70 -8.16 -7.01
N MET A 220 0.87 -7.09 -7.80
CA MET A 220 0.16 -6.89 -9.06
C MET A 220 1.17 -6.94 -10.20
N LEU A 221 0.92 -7.79 -11.19
CA LEU A 221 1.83 -8.00 -12.31
C LEU A 221 1.06 -8.25 -13.60
N HIS A 222 1.72 -8.05 -14.74
CA HIS A 222 1.16 -8.41 -16.02
C HIS A 222 1.22 -9.93 -16.25
N ARG A 223 0.19 -10.50 -16.86
CA ARG A 223 0.18 -11.93 -17.20
C ARG A 223 1.39 -12.34 -18.05
N SER A 224 1.75 -11.51 -19.03
CA SER A 224 2.88 -11.78 -19.92
C SER A 224 4.20 -11.80 -19.15
N GLU A 225 4.35 -10.99 -18.10
CA GLU A 225 5.57 -10.96 -17.29
C GLU A 225 5.79 -12.28 -16.54
N ALA A 226 4.71 -12.88 -16.01
CA ALA A 226 4.77 -14.22 -15.42
C ALA A 226 5.12 -15.30 -16.46
N ALA A 227 4.56 -15.21 -17.67
CA ALA A 227 4.88 -16.14 -18.76
C ALA A 227 6.34 -16.00 -19.20
N ASP A 228 6.81 -14.78 -19.46
CA ASP A 228 8.17 -14.47 -19.88
C ASP A 228 9.21 -14.93 -18.83
N PHE A 229 8.89 -14.78 -17.54
CA PHE A 229 9.71 -15.31 -16.45
C PHE A 229 9.80 -16.85 -16.47
N MET A 230 8.66 -17.53 -16.63
CA MET A 230 8.65 -19.00 -16.71
C MET A 230 9.40 -19.50 -17.94
N ASP A 231 9.32 -18.78 -19.06
CA ASP A 231 10.06 -19.05 -20.29
C ASP A 231 11.56 -18.87 -20.08
N LEU A 232 11.97 -17.80 -19.38
CA LEU A 232 13.36 -17.59 -18.97
C LEU A 232 13.86 -18.75 -18.11
N MET A 233 13.13 -19.15 -17.08
CA MET A 233 13.53 -20.26 -16.20
C MET A 233 13.69 -21.57 -16.98
N ARG A 234 12.82 -21.83 -17.96
CA ARG A 234 12.97 -22.97 -18.88
C ARG A 234 14.22 -22.85 -19.76
N SER A 235 14.50 -21.67 -20.30
CA SER A 235 15.70 -21.43 -21.14
C SER A 235 17.01 -21.58 -20.37
N LEU A 236 16.99 -21.29 -19.06
CA LEU A 236 18.10 -21.50 -18.13
C LEU A 236 18.27 -22.97 -17.73
N ASN A 237 17.39 -23.87 -18.18
CA ASN A 237 17.28 -25.25 -17.72
C ASN A 237 17.19 -25.34 -16.18
N ALA A 238 16.39 -24.46 -15.56
CA ALA A 238 16.20 -24.46 -14.12
C ALA A 238 15.64 -25.80 -13.64
N SER A 239 16.24 -26.34 -12.61
CA SER A 239 15.80 -27.58 -11.97
C SER A 239 14.46 -27.41 -11.24
N ASP A 240 13.77 -28.52 -10.94
CA ASP A 240 12.52 -28.51 -10.16
C ASP A 240 12.68 -27.79 -8.81
N ALA A 241 13.83 -27.93 -8.16
CA ALA A 241 14.12 -27.26 -6.91
C ALA A 241 14.23 -25.73 -7.07
N GLU A 242 14.82 -25.26 -8.18
CA GLU A 242 14.93 -23.83 -8.47
C GLU A 242 13.57 -23.25 -8.87
N LEU A 243 12.78 -23.98 -9.67
CA LEU A 243 11.43 -23.60 -10.05
C LEU A 243 10.50 -23.47 -8.83
N LYS A 244 10.59 -24.39 -7.86
CA LYS A 244 9.84 -24.30 -6.60
C LYS A 244 10.18 -23.06 -5.78
N MET A 245 11.41 -22.55 -5.89
CA MET A 245 11.89 -21.36 -5.22
C MET A 245 11.82 -20.11 -6.11
N ALA A 246 10.90 -20.09 -7.08
CA ALA A 246 10.78 -19.05 -8.11
C ALA A 246 10.84 -17.59 -7.61
N ASP A 247 10.28 -17.28 -6.45
CA ASP A 247 10.37 -15.95 -5.83
C ASP A 247 11.81 -15.45 -5.67
N ASN A 248 12.75 -16.34 -5.32
CA ASN A 248 14.17 -16.00 -5.15
C ASN A 248 14.86 -15.63 -6.47
N TYR A 249 14.24 -15.93 -7.61
CA TYR A 249 14.76 -15.65 -8.94
C TYR A 249 14.05 -14.47 -9.58
N TYR A 250 12.75 -14.32 -9.32
CA TYR A 250 11.87 -13.41 -10.07
C TYR A 250 12.41 -11.99 -10.16
N THR A 251 12.52 -11.27 -9.04
CA THR A 251 12.95 -9.86 -9.07
C THR A 251 14.44 -9.70 -9.35
N ILE A 252 15.27 -10.72 -9.09
CA ILE A 252 16.71 -10.66 -9.35
C ILE A 252 16.97 -10.78 -10.86
N LEU A 253 16.32 -11.71 -11.54
CA LEU A 253 16.54 -11.96 -12.96
C LEU A 253 15.94 -10.88 -13.86
N SER A 254 15.02 -10.05 -13.38
CA SER A 254 14.46 -8.94 -14.16
C SER A 254 15.50 -7.84 -14.44
N ASN A 255 16.58 -7.78 -13.64
CA ASN A 255 17.61 -6.75 -13.71
C ASN A 255 17.03 -5.33 -13.58
N ARG A 256 16.04 -5.17 -12.71
CA ARG A 256 15.46 -3.89 -12.30
C ARG A 256 15.22 -3.91 -10.80
N PRO A 257 15.34 -2.79 -10.09
CA PRO A 257 14.77 -2.67 -8.75
C PRO A 257 13.26 -2.91 -8.81
N PRO A 258 12.69 -3.77 -7.96
CA PRO A 258 11.24 -3.93 -7.88
C PRO A 258 10.58 -2.63 -7.37
N GLU A 259 9.40 -2.29 -7.89
CA GLU A 259 8.55 -1.26 -7.28
C GLU A 259 7.92 -1.85 -6.02
N ILE A 260 8.32 -1.36 -4.85
CA ILE A 260 7.84 -1.85 -3.55
C ILE A 260 7.03 -0.75 -2.86
N TRP A 261 5.86 -1.10 -2.37
CA TRP A 261 4.99 -0.25 -1.56
C TRP A 261 4.93 -0.80 -0.14
N PHE A 262 4.92 0.11 0.85
CA PHE A 262 4.61 -0.25 2.23
C PHE A 262 3.15 -0.67 2.33
N ASP A 263 2.93 -1.85 2.88
CA ASP A 263 1.60 -2.32 3.26
C ASP A 263 1.31 -2.11 4.76
N GLN A 264 0.04 -2.25 5.13
CA GLN A 264 -0.48 -2.03 6.47
C GLN A 264 -0.33 -3.24 7.42
N GLY A 265 0.14 -4.39 6.93
CA GLY A 265 0.55 -5.49 7.81
C GLY A 265 -0.59 -6.39 8.31
N VAL A 266 -1.64 -6.65 7.51
CA VAL A 266 -2.78 -7.46 7.97
C VAL A 266 -2.45 -8.96 7.88
N GLU A 267 -1.62 -9.42 8.80
CA GLU A 267 -1.31 -10.84 8.97
C GLU A 267 -2.52 -11.61 9.51
N LEU A 268 -2.80 -12.77 8.92
CA LEU A 268 -3.87 -13.69 9.35
C LEU A 268 -3.37 -14.76 10.33
N GLY A 269 -2.05 -14.90 10.50
CA GLY A 269 -1.44 -15.91 11.36
C GLY A 269 -1.75 -17.34 10.90
N GLY A 270 -1.68 -18.32 11.83
CA GLY A 270 -2.10 -19.70 11.56
C GLY A 270 -0.99 -20.68 11.15
N GLY A 271 0.29 -20.36 11.40
CA GLY A 271 1.40 -21.29 11.24
C GLY A 271 2.73 -20.59 10.97
N GLN A 272 3.85 -21.31 11.14
CA GLN A 272 5.18 -20.81 10.80
C GLN A 272 5.43 -20.94 9.28
N PRO A 273 5.77 -19.86 8.56
CA PRO A 273 6.15 -19.95 7.16
C PRO A 273 7.36 -20.85 6.96
N PHE A 274 7.41 -21.62 5.88
CA PHE A 274 8.52 -22.54 5.59
C PHE A 274 9.85 -21.82 5.27
N THR A 275 9.79 -20.50 5.06
CA THR A 275 10.90 -19.59 4.81
C THR A 275 11.56 -19.05 6.08
N VAL A 276 10.93 -19.21 7.24
CA VAL A 276 11.40 -18.68 8.53
C VAL A 276 12.31 -19.69 9.24
N GLY A 277 13.31 -19.17 9.95
CA GLY A 277 14.33 -19.94 10.68
C GLY A 277 15.60 -20.16 9.86
N GLU A 278 16.68 -20.56 10.55
CA GLU A 278 18.04 -20.70 9.99
C GLU A 278 18.06 -21.53 8.70
N ALA A 279 17.43 -22.71 8.71
CA ALA A 279 17.37 -23.58 7.53
C ALA A 279 16.58 -22.96 6.35
N GLY A 280 15.55 -22.15 6.65
CA GLY A 280 14.77 -21.43 5.65
C GLY A 280 15.57 -20.29 5.03
N GLU A 281 16.24 -19.51 5.87
CA GLU A 281 17.12 -18.42 5.46
C GLU A 281 18.29 -18.92 4.61
N ASP A 282 18.99 -19.97 5.05
CA ASP A 282 20.10 -20.57 4.30
C ASP A 282 19.66 -21.09 2.93
N ARG A 283 18.48 -21.72 2.86
CA ARG A 283 17.91 -22.15 1.59
C ARG A 283 17.65 -20.95 0.67
N ASN A 284 16.97 -19.92 1.17
CA ASN A 284 16.65 -18.73 0.39
C ASN A 284 17.92 -18.01 -0.08
N ASN A 285 18.91 -17.88 0.79
CA ASN A 285 20.20 -17.26 0.49
C ASN A 285 20.93 -18.00 -0.65
N ARG A 286 20.93 -19.34 -0.63
CA ARG A 286 21.50 -20.14 -1.74
C ARG A 286 20.80 -19.86 -3.07
N HIS A 287 19.48 -19.78 -3.09
CA HIS A 287 18.73 -19.49 -4.32
C HIS A 287 18.90 -18.05 -4.79
N ILE A 288 19.01 -17.08 -3.87
CA ILE A 288 19.33 -15.68 -4.19
C ILE A 288 20.70 -15.61 -4.86
N LEU A 289 21.74 -16.20 -4.27
CA LEU A 289 23.07 -16.23 -4.89
C LEU A 289 23.05 -16.92 -6.25
N ARG A 290 22.32 -18.03 -6.38
CA ARG A 290 22.17 -18.72 -7.67
C ARG A 290 21.48 -17.83 -8.73
N ALA A 291 20.46 -17.06 -8.35
CA ALA A 291 19.84 -16.10 -9.25
C ALA A 291 20.83 -15.02 -9.71
N THR A 292 21.72 -14.54 -8.82
CA THR A 292 22.77 -13.57 -9.20
C THR A 292 23.81 -14.16 -10.16
N GLU A 293 24.10 -15.46 -10.07
CA GLU A 293 24.98 -16.16 -11.03
C GLU A 293 24.33 -16.23 -12.42
N TYR A 294 23.05 -16.61 -12.49
CA TYR A 294 22.28 -16.61 -13.74
C TYR A 294 22.23 -15.22 -14.35
N LEU A 295 21.90 -14.19 -13.56
CA LEU A 295 21.89 -12.81 -14.04
C LEU A 295 23.25 -12.39 -14.60
N THR A 296 24.34 -12.74 -13.92
CA THR A 296 25.70 -12.44 -14.40
C THR A 296 25.98 -13.09 -15.76
N ALA A 297 25.60 -14.36 -15.93
CA ALA A 297 25.77 -15.07 -17.19
C ALA A 297 24.93 -14.44 -18.32
N LEU A 298 23.66 -14.16 -18.05
CA LEU A 298 22.72 -13.53 -18.99
C LEU A 298 23.18 -12.15 -19.45
N ARG A 299 23.86 -11.39 -18.59
CA ARG A 299 24.36 -10.05 -18.91
C ARG A 299 25.69 -10.07 -19.67
N ARG A 300 26.50 -11.12 -19.54
CA ARG A 300 27.75 -11.30 -20.28
C ARG A 300 27.55 -11.83 -21.69
N ASP A 301 26.52 -12.66 -21.88
CA ASP A 301 26.22 -13.22 -23.19
C ASP A 301 25.58 -12.18 -24.12
N SER A 302 26.40 -11.60 -24.98
CA SER A 302 26.00 -10.62 -26.00
C SER A 302 25.28 -11.27 -27.19
N GLY A 303 25.35 -12.60 -27.31
CA GLY A 303 24.69 -13.39 -28.36
C GLY A 303 23.31 -13.94 -27.97
N ALA A 304 22.88 -13.71 -26.72
CA ALA A 304 21.63 -14.27 -26.21
C ALA A 304 20.42 -13.76 -27.01
N GLN A 305 19.60 -14.72 -27.41
CA GLN A 305 18.22 -14.60 -27.91
C GLN A 305 17.47 -13.50 -27.14
N TYR A 306 16.55 -12.78 -27.78
CA TYR A 306 15.76 -11.75 -27.09
C TYR A 306 15.05 -12.36 -25.87
N LEU A 307 15.46 -11.95 -24.66
CA LEU A 307 14.89 -12.36 -23.38
C LEU A 307 13.99 -11.21 -22.88
N PRO A 308 12.67 -11.25 -23.14
CA PRO A 308 11.77 -10.13 -22.82
C PRO A 308 11.75 -9.78 -21.33
N TYR A 309 11.95 -10.79 -20.47
CA TYR A 309 11.90 -10.62 -19.02
C TYR A 309 13.11 -9.82 -18.46
N VAL A 310 14.30 -9.98 -19.04
CA VAL A 310 15.55 -9.43 -18.47
C VAL A 310 15.81 -8.03 -19.03
N SER A 311 15.82 -7.01 -18.18
CA SER A 311 16.15 -5.64 -18.61
C SER A 311 17.59 -5.52 -19.07
N ARG A 312 17.77 -4.95 -20.27
CA ARG A 312 19.10 -4.61 -20.79
C ARG A 312 19.55 -3.20 -20.41
N ASP A 313 18.58 -2.31 -20.27
CA ASP A 313 18.80 -0.92 -19.89
C ASP A 313 18.67 -0.83 -18.37
N PRO A 314 19.71 -0.33 -17.66
CA PRO A 314 19.54 0.05 -16.27
C PRO A 314 18.56 1.23 -16.24
N GLU A 315 17.36 1.00 -15.72
CA GLU A 315 16.44 2.11 -15.48
C GLU A 315 17.09 3.07 -14.48
N PRO A 316 16.98 4.39 -14.68
CA PRO A 316 17.42 5.34 -13.68
C PRO A 316 16.67 5.03 -12.40
N ALA A 317 17.44 4.83 -11.34
CA ALA A 317 16.91 4.46 -10.05
C ALA A 317 15.89 5.51 -9.54
N GLU A 318 14.60 5.18 -9.54
CA GLU A 318 13.59 5.91 -8.75
C GLU A 318 13.73 5.63 -7.24
N THR A 319 14.94 5.35 -6.76
CA THR A 319 15.18 4.77 -5.43
C THR A 319 15.01 5.76 -4.28
N SER A 320 14.59 6.99 -4.55
CA SER A 320 14.26 7.96 -3.51
C SER A 320 12.78 8.04 -3.17
N VAL A 321 11.88 7.42 -3.96
CA VAL A 321 10.43 7.56 -3.73
C VAL A 321 9.88 6.37 -2.95
N ALA A 322 9.53 6.61 -1.69
CA ALA A 322 8.78 5.66 -0.88
C ALA A 322 7.28 5.78 -1.17
N ARG A 323 6.59 4.64 -1.15
CA ARG A 323 5.18 4.54 -1.54
C ARG A 323 4.37 3.77 -0.52
N ALA A 324 3.14 4.18 -0.26
CA ALA A 324 2.20 3.44 0.59
C ALA A 324 0.77 3.61 0.10
N ALA A 325 0.04 2.51 -0.05
CA ALA A 325 -1.37 2.57 -0.39
C ALA A 325 -2.19 3.06 0.81
N CYS A 326 -3.17 3.92 0.53
CA CYS A 326 -4.08 4.43 1.54
C CYS A 326 -5.05 3.36 2.02
N ARG A 327 -5.34 3.35 3.31
CA ARG A 327 -6.44 2.58 3.90
C ARG A 327 -7.74 3.39 3.86
N GLY A 328 -8.85 2.71 3.57
CA GLY A 328 -10.19 3.30 3.51
C GLY A 328 -10.47 4.15 2.26
N ALA A 329 -9.46 4.45 1.45
CA ALA A 329 -9.60 5.24 0.22
C ALA A 329 -8.65 4.73 -0.87
N ARG A 330 -9.06 4.84 -2.13
CA ARG A 330 -8.20 4.60 -3.29
C ARG A 330 -7.25 5.76 -3.49
N CYS A 331 -6.13 5.75 -2.78
CA CYS A 331 -5.02 6.65 -3.06
C CYS A 331 -3.68 5.98 -2.82
N LEU A 332 -2.64 6.63 -3.32
CA LEU A 332 -1.25 6.29 -3.10
C LEU A 332 -0.54 7.49 -2.47
N LEU A 333 0.10 7.27 -1.34
CA LEU A 333 1.07 8.19 -0.77
C LEU A 333 2.41 7.98 -1.48
N GLU A 334 3.01 9.06 -1.96
CA GLU A 334 4.40 9.06 -2.44
C GLU A 334 5.23 10.12 -1.70
N THR A 335 6.48 9.82 -1.39
CA THR A 335 7.37 10.76 -0.70
C THR A 335 8.84 10.55 -1.07
N ASN A 336 9.61 11.63 -1.18
CA ASN A 336 11.08 11.59 -1.29
C ASN A 336 11.78 11.70 0.07
N ILE A 337 11.04 11.75 1.18
CA ILE A 337 11.58 11.93 2.51
C ILE A 337 12.43 10.69 2.86
N ALA A 338 13.69 10.93 3.22
CA ALA A 338 14.63 9.85 3.51
C ALA A 338 14.16 8.98 4.70
N LEU A 339 14.01 7.69 4.44
CA LEU A 339 13.62 6.68 5.45
C LEU A 339 14.82 6.05 6.17
N LEU A 340 15.98 6.10 5.54
CA LEU A 340 17.22 5.48 6.01
C LEU A 340 18.38 6.49 5.89
N PRO A 341 19.50 6.23 6.59
CA PRO A 341 20.74 6.98 6.40
C PRO A 341 21.21 7.00 4.94
N GLY A 342 21.81 8.11 4.51
CA GLY A 342 22.31 8.27 3.13
C GLY A 342 23.66 7.60 2.85
N ASP A 343 24.30 6.99 3.85
CA ASP A 343 25.61 6.34 3.78
C ASP A 343 25.53 4.81 3.59
N LEU A 344 24.34 4.29 3.29
CA LEU A 344 24.16 2.91 2.86
C LEU A 344 24.82 2.67 1.50
N GLU A 345 25.48 1.52 1.36
CA GLU A 345 26.17 1.13 0.14
C GLU A 345 25.27 0.28 -0.75
N HIS A 346 25.09 0.70 -1.99
CA HIS A 346 24.41 -0.10 -3.02
C HIS A 346 25.33 -0.45 -4.19
N ILE A 347 26.52 0.12 -4.26
CA ILE A 347 27.48 -0.16 -5.33
C ILE A 347 28.36 -1.35 -4.92
N CYS A 348 28.38 -2.41 -5.72
CA CYS A 348 29.21 -3.59 -5.48
C CYS A 348 30.02 -4.00 -6.72
N THR A 349 30.99 -4.90 -6.50
CA THR A 349 31.88 -5.40 -7.56
C THR A 349 31.26 -6.53 -8.37
N ALA A 350 30.42 -7.36 -7.73
CA ALA A 350 29.75 -8.47 -8.36
C ALA A 350 28.32 -8.62 -7.82
N PRO A 351 27.39 -9.18 -8.62
CA PRO A 351 26.03 -9.45 -8.16
C PRO A 351 25.96 -10.41 -6.96
N SER A 352 26.92 -11.33 -6.86
CA SER A 352 27.06 -12.26 -5.74
C SER A 352 27.31 -11.57 -4.39
N ASP A 353 27.71 -10.29 -4.40
CA ASP A 353 27.96 -9.52 -3.19
C ASP A 353 26.67 -9.07 -2.49
N MET A 354 25.48 -9.32 -3.07
CA MET A 354 24.17 -8.87 -2.57
C MET A 354 23.94 -9.15 -1.09
N LEU A 355 24.19 -10.38 -0.63
CA LEU A 355 23.94 -10.77 0.75
C LEU A 355 24.96 -10.16 1.72
N GLU A 356 26.23 -10.08 1.32
CA GLU A 356 27.27 -9.44 2.13
C GLU A 356 27.09 -7.92 2.19
N MET A 357 26.59 -7.30 1.12
CA MET A 357 26.19 -5.90 1.10
C MET A 357 25.04 -5.65 2.08
N ALA A 358 23.99 -6.48 2.05
CA ALA A 358 22.88 -6.36 2.98
C ALA A 358 23.33 -6.50 4.44
N LYS A 359 24.24 -7.43 4.75
CA LYS A 359 24.83 -7.56 6.09
C LYS A 359 25.61 -6.31 6.50
N ARG A 360 26.44 -5.75 5.61
CA ARG A 360 27.19 -4.51 5.87
C ARG A 360 26.26 -3.32 6.11
N ASN A 361 25.23 -3.16 5.28
CA ASN A 361 24.23 -2.11 5.45
C ASN A 361 23.44 -2.29 6.76
N ARG A 362 23.06 -3.52 7.12
CA ARG A 362 22.40 -3.79 8.41
C ARG A 362 23.29 -3.45 9.60
N ALA A 363 24.61 -3.68 9.50
CA ALA A 363 25.57 -3.33 10.55
C ALA A 363 25.81 -1.82 10.67
N ARG A 364 25.64 -1.05 9.59
CA ARG A 364 25.68 0.42 9.60
C ARG A 364 24.40 1.04 10.17
N LEU A 365 23.27 0.39 9.91
CA LEU A 365 21.99 0.80 10.46
C LEU A 365 21.97 0.50 11.96
N ASN A 366 22.09 1.54 12.79
CA ASN A 366 21.93 1.38 14.22
C ASN A 366 20.50 0.89 14.56
N ASP A 367 20.34 0.32 15.75
CA ASP A 367 19.06 -0.30 16.12
C ASP A 367 17.93 0.73 16.19
N ASP A 368 18.18 1.97 16.63
CA ASP A 368 17.16 3.02 16.67
C ASP A 368 16.63 3.36 15.27
N ALA A 369 17.50 3.45 14.26
CA ALA A 369 17.12 3.70 12.87
C ALA A 369 16.33 2.53 12.29
N ALA A 370 16.73 1.30 12.59
CA ALA A 370 15.98 0.12 12.20
C ALA A 370 14.59 0.10 12.86
N GLN A 371 14.50 0.36 14.17
CA GLN A 371 13.22 0.42 14.88
C GLN A 371 12.33 1.55 14.36
N LEU A 372 12.88 2.72 14.05
CA LEU A 372 12.15 3.83 13.45
C LEU A 372 11.53 3.42 12.12
N TYR A 373 12.31 2.79 11.24
CA TYR A 373 11.83 2.30 9.95
C TYR A 373 10.69 1.26 10.09
N LEU A 374 10.84 0.34 11.04
CA LEU A 374 9.90 -0.76 11.25
C LEU A 374 8.60 -0.31 11.91
N HIS A 375 8.66 0.65 12.85
CA HIS A 375 7.52 1.06 13.66
C HIS A 375 6.87 2.36 13.23
N HIS A 376 7.55 3.17 12.42
CA HIS A 376 7.03 4.45 11.91
C HIS A 376 7.16 4.59 10.39
N PRO A 377 6.79 3.57 9.59
CA PRO A 377 6.86 3.62 8.13
C PRO A 377 5.88 4.65 7.53
N PRO A 378 6.07 5.05 6.25
CA PRO A 378 5.13 5.92 5.54
C PRO A 378 3.68 5.41 5.51
N SER A 379 3.47 4.10 5.53
CA SER A 379 2.11 3.52 5.55
C SER A 379 1.29 3.97 6.76
N HIS A 380 1.92 4.25 7.91
CA HIS A 380 1.25 4.80 9.09
C HIS A 380 0.71 6.22 8.91
N ALA A 381 1.13 6.97 7.87
CA ALA A 381 0.53 8.27 7.57
C ALA A 381 -0.81 8.13 6.83
N VAL A 382 -1.17 6.94 6.35
CA VAL A 382 -2.36 6.71 5.52
C VAL A 382 -3.12 5.45 5.92
N ASP A 383 -3.03 5.04 7.17
CA ASP A 383 -3.60 3.78 7.68
C ASP A 383 -4.96 3.93 8.40
N ASP A 384 -5.53 5.14 8.40
CA ASP A 384 -6.78 5.51 9.12
C ASP A 384 -6.71 5.31 10.64
N ARG A 385 -5.51 5.40 11.24
CA ARG A 385 -5.28 5.22 12.68
C ARG A 385 -4.54 6.41 13.27
N ALA A 386 -5.22 7.17 14.13
CA ALA A 386 -4.63 8.37 14.73
C ALA A 386 -3.60 8.07 15.84
N GLU A 387 -3.40 6.80 16.22
CA GLU A 387 -2.42 6.36 17.20
C GLU A 387 -1.06 5.96 16.59
N THR A 388 -1.02 5.69 15.30
CA THR A 388 0.21 5.40 14.53
C THR A 388 0.69 6.68 13.85
N PHE A 389 1.94 6.70 13.41
CA PHE A 389 2.49 7.81 12.66
C PHE A 389 3.69 7.37 11.82
N PHE A 390 3.87 8.05 10.70
CA PHE A 390 5.13 8.09 9.96
C PHE A 390 6.09 9.07 10.65
N GLN A 391 7.37 8.70 10.74
CA GLN A 391 8.43 9.61 11.15
C GLN A 391 9.68 9.45 10.28
N SER A 392 10.26 10.57 9.83
CA SER A 392 11.49 10.54 9.03
C SER A 392 12.74 10.26 9.87
N PHE A 393 13.76 9.70 9.22
CA PHE A 393 15.05 9.45 9.87
C PHE A 393 15.80 10.76 10.18
N ASN A 394 15.89 11.65 9.19
CA ASN A 394 16.54 12.94 9.33
C ASN A 394 15.53 14.06 9.68
N HIS A 395 16.08 15.22 10.01
CA HIS A 395 15.34 16.48 10.02
C HIS A 395 14.64 16.73 8.68
N ALA A 396 13.50 17.42 8.71
CA ALA A 396 12.77 17.77 7.49
C ALA A 396 13.58 18.80 6.67
N ALA A 397 13.87 18.46 5.42
CA ALA A 397 14.72 19.25 4.54
C ALA A 397 13.91 19.99 3.47
N ALA A 398 14.40 21.15 3.03
CA ALA A 398 13.83 21.86 1.91
C ALA A 398 13.79 20.96 0.67
N GLY A 399 12.63 20.92 0.01
CA GLY A 399 12.38 20.02 -1.13
C GLY A 399 11.78 18.67 -0.76
N ASP A 400 11.71 18.31 0.53
CA ASP A 400 10.93 17.17 0.99
C ASP A 400 9.46 17.33 0.58
N TYR A 401 8.81 16.24 0.20
CA TYR A 401 7.40 16.26 -0.16
C TYR A 401 6.60 15.03 0.29
N LEU A 402 5.29 15.26 0.41
CA LEU A 402 4.26 14.23 0.53
C LEU A 402 3.25 14.44 -0.60
N ILE A 403 3.02 13.42 -1.44
CA ILE A 403 2.05 13.44 -2.53
C ILE A 403 0.92 12.47 -2.20
N ILE A 404 -0.33 12.92 -2.38
CA ILE A 404 -1.49 12.03 -2.48
C ILE A 404 -1.89 11.95 -3.96
N ASP A 405 -1.67 10.78 -4.55
CA ASP A 405 -2.21 10.42 -5.86
C ASP A 405 -3.61 9.82 -5.68
N THR A 406 -4.62 10.47 -6.27
CA THR A 406 -6.00 9.97 -6.31
C THR A 406 -6.23 8.91 -7.40
N LEU A 407 -5.16 8.51 -8.10
CA LEU A 407 -5.04 7.47 -9.12
C LEU A 407 -5.80 7.75 -10.42
N ARG A 408 -6.72 8.72 -10.42
CA ARG A 408 -7.42 9.19 -11.60
C ARG A 408 -7.64 10.70 -11.50
N PRO A 409 -7.48 11.45 -12.59
CA PRO A 409 -7.90 12.85 -12.62
C PRO A 409 -9.39 12.95 -12.30
N GLY A 410 -9.73 13.75 -11.29
CA GLY A 410 -11.11 14.05 -10.95
C GLY A 410 -11.43 15.53 -11.15
N GLU A 411 -12.71 15.82 -11.38
CA GLU A 411 -13.24 17.18 -11.34
C GLU A 411 -13.72 17.46 -9.92
N PHE A 412 -13.03 18.37 -9.23
CA PHE A 412 -13.33 18.66 -7.84
C PHE A 412 -13.58 20.15 -7.66
N SER A 413 -14.77 20.50 -7.17
CA SER A 413 -15.20 21.89 -6.97
C SER A 413 -14.52 22.57 -5.78
N SER A 414 -14.18 21.80 -4.74
CA SER A 414 -13.62 22.30 -3.49
C SER A 414 -13.01 21.15 -2.72
N LEU A 415 -11.70 21.19 -2.50
CA LEU A 415 -11.00 20.17 -1.74
C LEU A 415 -10.12 20.76 -0.66
N ARG A 416 -9.83 19.90 0.31
CA ARG A 416 -8.92 20.18 1.39
C ARG A 416 -7.98 19.01 1.57
N MET A 417 -6.69 19.31 1.63
CA MET A 417 -5.70 18.37 2.15
C MET A 417 -5.61 18.55 3.66
N VAL A 418 -5.71 17.44 4.39
CA VAL A 418 -5.68 17.43 5.86
C VAL A 418 -4.48 16.63 6.30
N ALA A 419 -3.71 17.18 7.23
CA ALA A 419 -2.66 16.46 7.94
C ALA A 419 -2.91 16.52 9.46
N LEU A 420 -2.72 15.39 10.14
CA LEU A 420 -2.75 15.27 11.59
C LEU A 420 -1.31 15.22 12.11
N VAL A 421 -0.97 16.17 12.98
CA VAL A 421 0.38 16.32 13.54
C VAL A 421 0.35 16.70 15.01
N ASP A 422 1.46 16.54 15.72
CA ASP A 422 1.61 17.12 17.06
C ASP A 422 1.79 18.66 16.99
N SER A 423 1.60 19.36 18.11
CA SER A 423 1.79 20.82 18.18
C SER A 423 3.18 21.28 17.72
N GLY A 424 4.23 20.52 18.02
CA GLY A 424 5.60 20.82 17.61
C GLY A 424 5.84 20.71 16.09
N HIS A 425 5.05 19.90 15.38
CA HIS A 425 5.25 19.61 13.96
C HIS A 425 4.40 20.48 13.02
N GLN A 426 3.56 21.38 13.56
CA GLN A 426 2.83 22.36 12.75
C GLN A 426 3.75 23.28 11.95
N ALA A 427 4.97 23.54 12.45
CA ALA A 427 5.94 24.41 11.79
C ALA A 427 6.29 23.91 10.39
N ILE A 428 6.50 22.60 10.23
CA ILE A 428 6.76 21.95 8.93
C ILE A 428 5.60 22.23 7.96
N LEU A 429 4.36 22.02 8.41
CA LEU A 429 3.17 22.24 7.58
C LEU A 429 2.98 23.70 7.18
N LYS A 430 3.29 24.65 8.07
CA LYS A 430 3.22 26.10 7.79
C LYS A 430 4.34 26.58 6.85
N ALA A 431 5.51 25.95 6.92
CA ALA A 431 6.64 26.22 6.03
C ALA A 431 6.45 25.60 4.63
N SER A 432 5.58 24.60 4.52
CA SER A 432 5.31 23.90 3.26
C SER A 432 4.44 24.70 2.29
N GLU A 433 4.49 24.31 1.02
CA GLU A 433 3.68 24.83 -0.08
C GLU A 433 2.82 23.72 -0.66
N LEU A 434 1.53 24.01 -0.87
CA LEU A 434 0.60 23.11 -1.53
C LEU A 434 0.67 23.29 -3.06
N GLU A 435 0.81 22.18 -3.77
CA GLU A 435 0.88 22.11 -5.23
C GLU A 435 -0.06 21.03 -5.75
N THR A 436 -0.57 21.21 -6.96
CA THR A 436 -1.39 20.18 -7.63
C THR A 436 -0.87 19.88 -9.02
N SER A 437 -1.10 18.66 -9.49
CA SER A 437 -0.75 18.25 -10.85
C SER A 437 -1.80 17.28 -11.43
N VAL A 438 -1.89 17.26 -12.76
CA VAL A 438 -2.70 16.30 -13.53
C VAL A 438 -1.85 15.12 -13.98
N ASP A 439 -0.59 15.40 -14.34
CA ASP A 439 0.35 14.48 -15.00
C ASP A 439 1.49 14.03 -14.09
N GLY A 440 1.64 14.64 -12.90
CA GLY A 440 2.75 14.39 -11.97
C GLY A 440 4.06 15.08 -12.39
N LEU A 441 4.07 15.76 -13.54
CA LEU A 441 5.25 16.40 -14.12
C LEU A 441 5.18 17.92 -13.97
N THR A 442 4.02 18.50 -14.28
CA THR A 442 3.77 19.93 -14.23
C THR A 442 3.03 20.27 -12.95
N TRP A 443 3.67 21.03 -12.07
CA TRP A 443 3.15 21.36 -10.75
C TRP A 443 2.73 22.83 -10.66
N TYR A 444 1.54 23.06 -10.12
CA TYR A 444 0.98 24.40 -9.97
C TYR A 444 0.83 24.72 -8.48
N PRO A 445 1.50 25.78 -7.97
CA PRO A 445 1.33 26.21 -6.59
C PRO A 445 -0.10 26.72 -6.38
N ARG A 446 -0.66 26.45 -5.20
CA ARG A 446 -2.00 26.89 -4.81
C ARG A 446 -1.91 27.92 -3.69
N ALA A 447 -2.71 28.98 -3.81
CA ALA A 447 -2.85 29.97 -2.75
C ALA A 447 -3.38 29.26 -1.50
N GLN A 448 -2.60 29.32 -0.41
CA GLN A 448 -2.85 28.52 0.79
C GLN A 448 -3.11 29.40 2.01
N SER A 449 -4.10 29.01 2.81
CA SER A 449 -4.17 29.35 4.23
C SER A 449 -4.09 28.05 5.01
N VAL A 450 -3.01 27.86 5.77
CA VAL A 450 -2.88 26.70 6.67
C VAL A 450 -3.61 27.03 7.97
N ALA A 451 -4.74 26.36 8.21
CA ALA A 451 -5.47 26.47 9.46
C ALA A 451 -5.25 25.21 10.28
N CYS A 452 -4.73 25.36 11.50
CA CYS A 452 -4.55 24.24 12.43
C CYS A 452 -5.51 24.37 13.62
N THR A 453 -6.23 23.29 13.90
CA THR A 453 -7.16 23.22 15.04
C THR A 453 -6.82 22.05 15.95
N THR A 454 -6.79 22.28 17.26
CA THR A 454 -6.51 21.22 18.24
C THR A 454 -7.71 20.29 18.39
N ARG A 455 -7.52 18.98 18.20
CA ARG A 455 -8.51 17.96 18.55
C ARG A 455 -8.43 17.68 20.05
N GLN A 456 -9.45 18.10 20.80
CA GLN A 456 -9.45 18.02 22.26
C GLN A 456 -9.19 16.61 22.82
N ARG A 457 -9.65 15.55 22.12
CA ARG A 457 -9.50 14.16 22.59
C ARG A 457 -8.08 13.61 22.45
N THR A 458 -7.40 13.92 21.35
CA THR A 458 -6.09 13.31 21.02
C THR A 458 -4.92 14.27 21.25
N LYS A 459 -5.19 15.56 21.48
CA LYS A 459 -4.21 16.66 21.50
C LYS A 459 -3.48 16.87 20.16
N LEU A 460 -3.80 16.08 19.14
CA LEU A 460 -3.32 16.27 17.77
C LEU A 460 -3.88 17.54 17.16
N GLN A 461 -3.15 18.08 16.22
CA GLN A 461 -3.48 19.26 15.44
C GLN A 461 -3.97 18.79 14.10
N ARG A 462 -5.20 19.17 13.76
CA ARG A 462 -5.75 19.02 12.43
C ARG A 462 -5.40 20.26 11.64
N CYS A 463 -4.41 20.15 10.78
CA CYS A 463 -3.99 21.21 9.87
C CYS A 463 -4.59 20.97 8.49
N SER A 464 -5.29 21.97 7.97
CA SER A 464 -5.98 21.91 6.69
C SER A 464 -5.42 22.92 5.70
N PHE A 465 -5.27 22.48 4.47
CA PHE A 465 -4.92 23.28 3.31
C PHE A 465 -6.14 23.31 2.40
N ASP A 466 -6.87 24.40 2.44
CA ASP A 466 -7.99 24.63 1.53
C ASP A 466 -7.47 25.07 0.17
N PHE A 467 -7.97 24.45 -0.90
CA PHE A 467 -7.70 24.92 -2.25
C PHE A 467 -8.98 24.95 -3.07
N PHE A 468 -9.29 26.15 -3.57
CA PHE A 468 -10.41 26.40 -4.45
C PHE A 468 -9.91 26.39 -5.91
N PRO A 469 -10.77 26.02 -6.87
CA PRO A 469 -10.48 26.25 -8.28
C PRO A 469 -10.11 27.72 -8.47
N ILE A 470 -9.09 27.99 -9.29
CA ILE A 470 -8.70 29.38 -9.59
C ILE A 470 -9.93 30.01 -10.27
N PRO A 471 -10.56 31.05 -9.73
CA PRO A 471 -11.68 31.69 -10.39
C PRO A 471 -11.22 32.11 -11.80
N PRO A 472 -12.03 31.89 -12.84
CA PRO A 472 -11.67 32.29 -14.18
C PRO A 472 -11.31 33.77 -14.14
N SER A 473 -10.08 34.13 -14.53
CA SER A 473 -9.73 35.53 -14.65
C SER A 473 -10.66 36.11 -15.71
N ASP A 474 -11.34 37.22 -15.40
CA ASP A 474 -12.35 37.90 -16.24
C ASP A 474 -11.88 38.29 -17.67
N THR A 475 -10.64 37.98 -18.03
CA THR A 475 -10.00 38.36 -19.29
C THR A 475 -9.84 37.25 -20.32
N GLN A 476 -10.26 36.00 -20.09
CA GLN A 476 -10.22 34.97 -21.16
C GLN A 476 -11.41 34.00 -21.11
N VAL A 477 -12.44 34.33 -21.89
CA VAL A 477 -13.52 33.43 -22.30
C VAL A 477 -12.99 32.46 -23.36
N SER A 478 -12.50 31.29 -22.95
CA SER A 478 -12.27 30.18 -23.88
C SER A 478 -12.11 28.85 -23.13
N ALA A 479 -13.14 28.00 -23.28
CA ALA A 479 -13.26 26.60 -22.87
C ALA A 479 -13.06 26.29 -21.35
N PRO A 480 -13.73 25.27 -20.79
CA PRO A 480 -13.31 24.71 -19.51
C PRO A 480 -11.84 24.30 -19.65
N ARG A 481 -10.94 24.98 -18.94
CA ARG A 481 -9.51 24.70 -19.05
C ARG A 481 -9.30 23.28 -18.51
N ALA A 482 -8.43 22.51 -19.15
CA ALA A 482 -7.93 21.23 -18.64
C ALA A 482 -7.34 21.33 -17.19
N ASN A 483 -7.21 22.55 -16.65
CA ASN A 483 -6.65 22.91 -15.35
C ASN A 483 -7.58 22.68 -14.14
N ASP A 484 -8.85 22.33 -14.34
CA ASP A 484 -9.79 22.05 -13.22
C ASP A 484 -9.85 20.57 -12.84
N ARG A 485 -9.21 19.72 -13.65
CA ARG A 485 -8.94 18.33 -13.29
C ARG A 485 -7.60 18.27 -12.61
N TRP A 486 -7.50 17.49 -11.56
CA TRP A 486 -6.21 17.19 -10.94
C TRP A 486 -6.25 15.77 -10.39
N ARG A 487 -5.06 15.18 -10.28
CA ARG A 487 -4.85 13.79 -9.83
C ARG A 487 -3.94 13.76 -8.60
N PHE A 488 -2.88 14.56 -8.65
CA PHE A 488 -1.86 14.62 -7.62
C PHE A 488 -2.01 15.89 -6.80
N VAL A 489 -1.91 15.75 -5.48
CA VAL A 489 -1.83 16.87 -4.53
C VAL A 489 -0.56 16.69 -3.72
N ARG A 490 0.33 17.68 -3.74
CA ARG A 490 1.64 17.64 -3.10
C ARG A 490 1.77 18.71 -2.03
N LEU A 491 2.29 18.32 -0.89
CA LEU A 491 2.81 19.24 0.11
C LEU A 491 4.34 19.20 0.01
N ARG A 492 4.98 20.32 -0.34
CA ARG A 492 6.44 20.43 -0.48
C ARG A 492 7.02 21.42 0.53
N LEU A 493 8.01 21.01 1.30
CA LEU A 493 8.69 21.87 2.26
C LEU A 493 9.59 22.88 1.55
N ARG A 494 9.50 24.16 1.92
CA ARG A 494 10.26 25.25 1.28
C ARG A 494 11.60 25.55 1.93
N GLU A 495 11.72 25.26 3.22
CA GLU A 495 12.89 25.58 4.04
C GLU A 495 13.13 24.48 5.06
N ASP A 496 14.40 24.24 5.39
CA ASP A 496 14.78 23.22 6.37
C ASP A 496 14.11 23.49 7.73
N GLN A 497 13.73 22.42 8.41
CA GLN A 497 13.21 22.46 9.78
C GLN A 497 14.07 21.55 10.65
N TYR A 498 14.52 22.03 11.81
CA TYR A 498 15.40 21.28 12.72
C TYR A 498 14.71 20.13 13.48
N ILE A 499 13.57 19.64 12.99
CA ILE A 499 12.79 18.54 13.54
C ILE A 499 12.44 17.56 12.41
N PRO A 500 12.34 16.24 12.69
CA PRO A 500 11.94 15.27 11.67
C PRO A 500 10.48 15.49 11.24
N TRP A 501 10.12 14.98 10.06
CA TRP A 501 8.71 14.78 9.73
C TRP A 501 8.07 13.84 10.73
N LYS A 502 6.87 14.18 11.18
CA LYS A 502 6.02 13.29 11.98
C LYS A 502 4.56 13.51 11.63
N ILE A 503 3.98 12.56 10.89
CA ILE A 503 2.61 12.66 10.36
C ILE A 503 1.81 11.47 10.86
N TYR A 504 0.76 11.76 11.64
CA TYR A 504 -0.18 10.73 12.14
C TYR A 504 -1.17 10.32 11.07
N GLU A 505 -1.61 11.29 10.26
CA GLU A 505 -2.47 10.97 9.14
C GLU A 505 -2.42 12.07 8.08
N ILE A 506 -2.58 11.70 6.81
CA ILE A 506 -2.72 12.63 5.70
C ILE A 506 -3.74 12.13 4.69
N PHE A 507 -4.68 12.98 4.29
CA PHE A 507 -5.75 12.60 3.37
C PHE A 507 -6.38 13.82 2.69
N LEU A 508 -7.22 13.56 1.68
CA LEU A 508 -8.03 14.55 0.99
C LEU A 508 -9.50 14.43 1.40
N GLU A 509 -10.17 15.57 1.58
CA GLU A 509 -11.61 15.62 1.86
C GLU A 509 -12.30 16.71 1.04
N PHE A 510 -13.59 16.49 0.72
CA PHE A 510 -14.44 17.50 0.12
C PHE A 510 -14.79 18.59 1.14
N VAL A 511 -14.79 19.85 0.68
CA VAL A 511 -15.16 21.04 1.48
C VAL A 511 -16.60 21.45 1.24
#